data_AF-A0A959R2K9-F1
#
_entry.id   AF-A0A959R2K9-F1
#
_cell.length_a   1.000
_cell.length_b   1.000
_cell.length_c   1.000
_cell.angle_alpha   90.00
_cell.angle_beta   90.00
_cell.angle_gamma   90.00
#
_symmetry.space_group_name_H-M   'P 1'
#
loop_
_entity.id
_entity.type
_entity.pdbx_description
1 polymer ?
#
loop_
_entity_poly.entity_id
_entity_poly.type
_entity_poly.pdbx_seq_one_letter_code
_entity_poly.pdbx_strand_id
1 'polypeptide(L)'
;MKNIETIHKLAEDALSSIEGIKRATVKPFLLTRIHARINKQTESLWEKAGRIISRPVVAFAGLCLIILINAAVIVSKNSSAQASVAEQTTQAPTDEFSYTVATIYDYDNNQP
;
A
#
# COMPACT_ATOMS: atom_id res chain seq x y z
N MET A 1 -50.80 7.53 21.34
CA MET A 1 -49.72 8.44 21.79
C MET A 1 -50.04 9.14 23.11
N LYS A 2 -51.24 9.73 23.28
CA LYS A 2 -51.67 10.44 24.51
C LYS A 2 -51.47 9.65 25.83
N ASN A 3 -51.73 8.33 25.81
CA ASN A 3 -51.57 7.47 26.99
C ASN A 3 -50.12 7.30 27.45
N ILE A 4 -49.14 7.35 26.54
CA ILE A 4 -47.72 7.15 26.89
C ILE A 4 -47.19 8.43 27.57
N GLU A 5 -47.56 9.60 27.04
CA GLU A 5 -47.20 10.89 27.63
C GLU A 5 -47.77 11.07 29.05
N THR A 6 -49.02 10.65 29.29
CA THR A 6 -49.61 10.69 30.63
C THR A 6 -48.88 9.79 31.61
N ILE A 7 -48.47 8.60 31.19
CA ILE A 7 -47.69 7.67 32.03
C ILE A 7 -46.32 8.26 32.37
N HIS A 8 -45.65 8.94 31.42
CA HIS A 8 -44.40 9.63 31.71
C HIS A 8 -44.55 10.78 32.71
N LYS A 9 -45.63 11.57 32.61
CA LYS A 9 -45.93 12.65 33.56
C LYS A 9 -46.18 12.10 34.97
N LEU A 10 -47.04 11.09 35.10
CA LEU A 10 -47.30 10.43 36.38
C LEU A 10 -46.03 9.83 37.01
N ALA A 11 -45.13 9.27 36.21
CA ALA A 11 -43.86 8.74 36.71
C ALA A 11 -42.92 9.85 37.21
N GLU A 12 -42.86 10.99 36.53
CA GLU A 12 -42.03 12.14 36.95
C GLU A 12 -42.61 12.82 38.21
N ASP A 13 -43.94 12.93 38.30
CA ASP A 13 -44.64 13.44 39.48
C ASP A 13 -44.40 12.52 40.70
N ALA A 14 -44.43 11.21 40.49
CA ALA A 14 -44.11 10.23 41.53
C ALA A 14 -42.64 10.33 42.00
N LEU A 15 -41.69 10.51 41.08
CA LEU A 15 -40.27 10.68 41.43
C LEU A 15 -39.98 12.00 42.14
N SER A 16 -40.62 13.09 41.71
CA SER A 16 -40.47 14.41 42.33
C SER A 16 -41.19 14.56 43.67
N SER A 17 -42.13 13.66 44.00
CA SER A 17 -42.76 13.59 45.31
C SER A 17 -41.82 13.12 46.44
N ILE A 18 -40.66 12.55 46.09
CA ILE A 18 -39.64 12.11 47.04
C ILE A 18 -38.43 13.06 46.92
N GLU A 19 -38.18 13.81 47.99
CA GLU A 19 -37.10 14.80 48.05
C GLU A 19 -35.74 14.17 47.65
N GLY A 20 -35.07 14.78 46.67
CA GLY A 20 -33.74 14.35 46.22
C GLY A 20 -33.70 13.23 45.18
N ILE A 21 -34.82 12.60 44.81
CA ILE A 21 -34.85 11.60 43.74
C ILE A 21 -35.08 12.30 42.38
N LYS A 22 -34.15 12.07 41.44
CA LYS A 22 -34.28 12.51 40.05
C LYS A 22 -34.05 11.34 39.12
N ARG A 23 -34.68 11.39 37.94
CA ARG A 23 -34.40 10.44 36.85
C ARG A 23 -32.90 10.36 36.60
N ALA A 24 -32.36 9.14 36.60
CA ALA A 24 -30.94 8.92 36.31
C ALA A 24 -30.62 9.40 34.90
N THR A 25 -29.69 10.35 34.79
CA THR A 25 -29.14 10.79 33.51
C THR A 25 -27.98 9.89 33.13
N VAL A 26 -27.76 9.73 31.82
CA VAL A 26 -26.63 8.94 31.33
C VAL A 26 -25.34 9.58 31.85
N LYS A 27 -24.46 8.77 32.43
CA LYS A 27 -23.15 9.24 32.92
C LYS A 27 -22.42 10.00 31.79
N PRO A 28 -21.85 11.18 32.04
CA PRO A 28 -21.09 11.89 31.01
C PRO A 28 -19.98 10.98 30.45
N PHE A 29 -19.72 11.08 29.14
CA PHE A 29 -18.73 10.30 28.39
C PHE A 29 -19.00 8.79 28.22
N LEU A 30 -20.19 8.28 28.55
CA LEU A 30 -20.54 6.88 28.31
C LEU A 30 -20.46 6.54 26.81
N LEU A 31 -21.03 7.40 25.96
CA LEU A 31 -20.97 7.26 24.50
C LEU A 31 -19.53 7.25 23.97
N THR A 32 -18.68 8.16 24.47
CA THR A 32 -17.26 8.23 24.11
C THR A 32 -16.53 6.93 24.45
N ARG A 33 -16.79 6.35 25.62
CA ARG A 33 -16.16 5.09 26.04
C ARG A 33 -16.63 3.90 25.19
N ILE A 34 -17.90 3.88 24.80
CA ILE A 34 -18.44 2.86 23.88
C ILE A 34 -17.74 2.99 22.52
N HIS A 35 -17.73 4.19 21.93
CA HIS A 35 -17.12 4.42 20.62
C HIS A 35 -15.61 4.11 20.64
N ALA A 36 -14.89 4.48 21.69
CA ALA A 36 -13.48 4.16 21.85
C ALA A 36 -13.23 2.63 21.90
N ARG A 37 -14.14 1.86 22.53
CA ARG A 37 -14.02 0.40 22.58
C ARG A 37 -14.32 -0.25 21.22
N ILE A 38 -15.29 0.28 20.49
CA ILE A 38 -15.66 -0.21 19.15
C ILE A 38 -14.53 0.09 18.15
N ASN A 39 -14.03 1.33 18.09
CA ASN A 39 -12.96 1.71 17.17
C ASN A 39 -11.63 1.00 17.48
N LYS A 40 -11.32 0.75 18.76
CA LYS A 40 -10.11 0.01 19.14
C LYS A 40 -10.11 -1.44 18.63
N GLN A 41 -11.29 -2.03 18.38
CA GLN A 41 -11.37 -3.39 17.82
C GLN A 41 -11.15 -3.42 16.31
N THR A 42 -11.48 -2.34 15.60
CA THR A 42 -11.30 -2.25 14.14
C THR A 42 -9.84 -2.01 13.71
N GLU A 43 -8.96 -1.60 14.63
CA GLU A 43 -7.56 -1.24 14.33
C GLU A 43 -6.56 -2.40 14.35
N SER A 44 -7.02 -3.65 14.49
CA SER A 44 -6.13 -4.75 14.91
C SER A 44 -4.99 -5.09 13.94
N LEU A 45 -5.21 -5.03 12.62
CA LEU A 45 -4.26 -5.61 11.64
C LEU A 45 -3.75 -4.60 10.60
N TRP A 46 -4.64 -3.85 9.94
CA TRP A 46 -4.24 -2.83 8.97
C TRP A 46 -3.45 -1.69 9.59
N GLU A 47 -3.83 -1.29 10.81
CA GLU A 47 -3.15 -0.21 11.51
C GLU A 47 -1.77 -0.65 12.03
N LYS A 48 -1.64 -1.92 12.45
CA LYS A 48 -0.34 -2.53 12.75
C LYS A 48 0.55 -2.62 11.51
N ALA A 49 -0.01 -3.04 10.37
CA ALA A 49 0.73 -3.10 9.11
C ALA A 49 1.19 -1.71 8.66
N GLY A 50 0.32 -0.70 8.74
CA GLY A 50 0.66 0.71 8.46
C GLY A 50 1.73 1.27 9.39
N ARG A 51 1.68 0.91 10.69
CA ARG A 51 2.72 1.31 11.67
C ARG A 51 4.07 0.64 11.40
N ILE A 52 4.08 -0.57 10.82
CA ILE A 52 5.32 -1.26 10.46
C ILE A 52 5.89 -0.66 9.17
N ILE A 53 5.06 -0.44 8.14
CA ILE A 53 5.49 0.18 6.86
C ILE A 53 6.01 1.61 7.05
N SER A 54 5.43 2.37 7.99
CA SER A 54 5.84 3.76 8.27
C SER A 54 7.18 3.88 9.00
N ARG A 55 7.82 2.77 9.39
CA ARG A 55 9.16 2.81 9.97
C ARG A 55 10.23 2.93 8.88
N PRO A 56 11.16 3.89 8.98
CA PRO A 56 12.21 4.10 7.97
C PRO A 56 13.07 2.85 7.76
N VAL A 57 13.26 2.04 8.81
CA VAL A 57 13.99 0.76 8.75
C VAL A 57 13.35 -0.23 7.76
N VAL A 58 12.02 -0.26 7.64
CA VAL A 58 11.31 -1.16 6.73
C VAL A 58 11.47 -0.72 5.28
N ALA A 59 11.48 0.59 5.01
CA ALA A 59 11.79 1.13 3.70
C ALA A 59 13.22 0.79 3.27
N PHE A 60 14.20 0.95 4.16
CA PHE A 60 15.60 0.56 3.90
C PHE A 60 15.75 -0.94 3.68
N ALA A 61 15.09 -1.78 4.49
CA ALA A 61 15.12 -3.22 4.31
C ALA A 61 14.52 -3.65 2.97
N GLY A 62 13.40 -3.04 2.56
CA GLY A 62 12.78 -3.27 1.25
C GLY A 62 13.70 -2.86 0.10
N LEU A 63 14.33 -1.68 0.19
CA LEU A 63 15.31 -1.23 -0.80
C LEU A 63 16.51 -2.18 -0.89
N CYS A 64 17.06 -2.60 0.26
CA CYS A 64 18.17 -3.54 0.32
C CYS A 64 17.79 -4.91 -0.28
N LEU A 65 16.56 -5.36 -0.04
CA LEU A 65 16.02 -6.61 -0.60
C LEU A 65 15.88 -6.53 -2.12
N ILE A 66 15.38 -5.42 -2.66
CA ILE A 66 15.32 -5.20 -4.11
C ILE A 66 16.73 -5.25 -4.72
N ILE A 67 17.70 -4.58 -4.10
CA ILE A 67 19.10 -4.59 -4.55
C ILE A 67 19.67 -6.02 -4.51
N LEU A 68 19.44 -6.76 -3.41
CA LEU A 68 19.91 -8.14 -3.27
C LEU A 68 19.30 -9.07 -4.30
N ILE A 69 18.00 -8.97 -4.59
CA ILE A 69 17.35 -9.80 -5.62
C ILE A 69 17.99 -9.53 -6.98
N ASN A 70 18.16 -8.26 -7.35
CA ASN A 70 18.79 -7.90 -8.61
C ASN A 70 20.25 -8.37 -8.68
N ALA A 71 21.02 -8.18 -7.60
CA ALA A 71 22.39 -8.66 -7.50
C ALA A 71 22.46 -10.19 -7.58
N ALA A 72 21.55 -10.90 -6.93
CA ALA A 72 21.46 -12.36 -6.97
C ALA A 72 21.15 -12.87 -8.39
N VAL A 73 20.29 -12.18 -9.15
CA VAL A 73 20.03 -12.52 -10.55
C VAL A 73 21.29 -12.34 -11.39
N ILE A 74 22.04 -11.25 -11.21
CA ILE A 74 23.30 -11.00 -11.93
C ILE A 74 24.34 -12.06 -11.58
N VAL A 75 24.53 -12.37 -10.28
CA VAL A 75 25.47 -13.41 -9.85
C VAL A 75 25.05 -14.78 -10.38
N SER A 76 23.76 -15.12 -10.33
CA SER A 76 23.26 -16.39 -10.87
C SER A 76 23.44 -16.48 -12.39
N LYS A 77 23.25 -15.37 -13.12
CA LYS A 77 23.51 -15.29 -14.55
C LYS A 77 25.01 -15.40 -14.87
N ASN A 78 25.87 -14.76 -14.09
CA ASN A 78 27.34 -14.83 -14.26
C ASN A 78 27.90 -16.20 -13.89
N SER A 79 27.37 -16.85 -12.86
CA SER A 79 27.71 -18.24 -12.50
C SER A 79 27.24 -19.23 -13.57
N SER A 80 26.15 -18.93 -14.29
CA SER A 80 25.71 -19.66 -15.48
C SER A 80 26.41 -19.20 -16.77
N ALA A 81 27.09 -18.04 -16.77
CA ALA A 81 27.76 -17.48 -17.95
C ALA A 81 29.10 -18.16 -18.26
N GLN A 82 29.56 -19.09 -17.43
CA GLN A 82 30.58 -20.06 -17.86
C GLN A 82 30.01 -21.09 -18.85
N ALA A 83 28.68 -21.09 -19.09
CA ALA A 83 27.99 -21.83 -20.13
C ALA A 83 26.98 -20.95 -20.89
N SER A 84 27.41 -19.79 -21.39
CA SER A 84 26.96 -19.16 -22.65
C SER A 84 27.39 -17.70 -22.65
N VAL A 85 28.40 -17.40 -23.46
CA VAL A 85 28.63 -16.04 -23.96
C VAL A 85 27.45 -15.72 -24.87
N ALA A 86 26.35 -15.26 -24.29
CA ALA A 86 25.32 -14.56 -25.04
C ALA A 86 25.93 -13.19 -25.37
N GLU A 87 26.52 -13.15 -26.56
CA GLU A 87 27.05 -11.96 -27.22
C GLU A 87 25.92 -10.92 -27.32
N GLN A 88 25.83 -10.07 -26.31
CA GLN A 88 24.98 -8.88 -26.37
C GLN A 88 25.75 -7.86 -27.20
N THR A 89 25.81 -8.12 -28.51
CA THR A 89 26.25 -7.15 -29.52
C THR A 89 25.33 -5.96 -29.40
N THR A 90 25.81 -4.94 -28.68
CA THR A 90 25.33 -3.58 -28.88
C THR A 90 25.77 -3.25 -30.30
N GLN A 91 24.89 -3.49 -31.28
CA GLN A 91 25.13 -3.09 -32.66
C GLN A 91 25.28 -1.57 -32.63
N ALA A 92 26.53 -1.11 -32.68
CA ALA A 92 26.83 0.27 -32.94
C ALA A 92 26.22 0.59 -34.32
N PRO A 93 25.39 1.64 -34.45
CA PRO A 93 24.70 1.97 -35.69
C PRO A 93 25.65 2.36 -36.84
N THR A 94 26.97 2.33 -36.62
CA THR A 94 27.99 2.70 -37.60
C THR A 94 28.30 1.62 -38.63
N ASP A 95 28.09 0.33 -38.31
CA ASP A 95 28.43 -0.77 -39.23
C ASP A 95 27.39 -0.95 -40.36
N GLU A 96 26.11 -0.61 -40.16
CA GLU A 96 25.09 -0.73 -41.21
C GLU A 96 25.26 0.29 -42.35
N PHE A 97 25.81 1.49 -42.07
CA PHE A 97 26.02 2.50 -43.12
C PHE A 97 27.14 2.10 -44.08
N SER A 98 28.14 1.33 -43.64
CA SER A 98 29.24 0.91 -44.53
C SER A 98 28.80 -0.18 -45.51
N TYR A 99 27.90 -1.06 -45.11
CA TYR A 99 27.37 -2.12 -45.99
C TYR A 99 26.41 -1.58 -47.04
N THR A 100 25.53 -0.62 -46.69
CA THR A 100 24.62 -0.02 -47.67
C THR A 100 25.38 0.78 -48.73
N VAL A 101 26.42 1.52 -48.35
CA VAL A 101 27.26 2.26 -49.32
C VAL A 101 28.00 1.31 -50.25
N ALA A 102 28.55 0.20 -49.73
CA ALA A 102 29.22 -0.80 -50.57
C ALA A 102 28.28 -1.43 -51.63
N THR A 103 27.00 -1.65 -51.30
CA THR A 103 26.02 -2.21 -52.26
C THR A 103 25.52 -1.21 -53.30
N ILE A 104 25.53 0.09 -53.00
CA ILE A 104 25.06 1.14 -53.93
C ILE A 104 26.12 1.41 -55.01
N TYR A 105 27.40 1.35 -54.68
CA TYR A 105 28.48 1.52 -55.66
C TYR A 105 28.64 0.34 -56.63
N ASP A 106 28.16 -0.85 -56.27
CA ASP A 106 28.23 -2.05 -57.12
C ASP A 106 27.12 -2.11 -58.20
N TYR A 107 26.07 -1.27 -58.07
CA TYR A 107 24.99 -1.17 -59.06
C TYR A 107 25.28 -0.18 -60.20
N ASP A 108 26.21 0.77 -60.02
CA ASP A 108 26.53 1.79 -61.04
C ASP A 108 27.72 1.42 -61.94
N ASN A 109 28.44 0.33 -61.63
CA ASN A 109 29.69 -0.03 -62.33
C ASN A 109 29.62 -1.33 -63.16
N ASN A 110 28.41 -1.80 -63.49
CA ASN A 110 28.21 -3.00 -64.31
C ASN A 110 27.51 -2.69 -65.65
N GLN A 111 28.17 -1.87 -66.47
CA GLN A 111 27.97 -1.83 -67.94
C GLN A 111 29.34 -1.57 -68.60
N PRO A 112 29.70 -2.21 -69.74
CA PRO A 112 28.92 -3.05 -70.64
C PRO A 112 29.09 -4.57 -70.48
#